data_AF-W7BN04-F1
#
_entry.id   AF-W7BN04-F1
#
_cell.length_a   1.000
_cell.length_b   1.000
_cell.length_c   1.000
_cell.angle_alpha   90.00
_cell.angle_beta   90.00
_cell.angle_gamma   90.00
#
_symmetry.space_group_name_H-M   'P 1'
#
loop_
_entity.id
_entity.type
_entity.pdbx_description
1 polymer ?
#
loop_
_entity_poly.entity_id
_entity_poly.type
_entity_poly.pdbx_seq_one_letter_code
_entity_poly.pdbx_strand_id
1 'polypeptide(L)'
;MMSESQYKRLFHELYPKEMSTNLGKKKALFILPTSVAELDKINQKPATIHLGKSNTFQVSYDSRAVLQSLYGGILVLPDGAIKSLHPEKYLHIQSINISNEKQAFDLSKKLEAQLSSDAGLLSYPETYRYVMNTMGVLLFIGLFIGLVFFSGNRLYYLF
;
A
#
# COMPACT_ATOMS: atom_id res chain seq x y z
N MET A 1 -9.37 -7.63 4.48
CA MET A 1 -9.54 -9.06 4.07
C MET A 1 -10.12 -9.10 2.67
N MET A 2 -9.85 -10.14 1.90
CA MET A 2 -10.30 -10.27 0.51
C MET A 2 -10.77 -11.70 0.21
N SER A 3 -11.75 -11.85 -0.66
CA SER A 3 -12.17 -13.18 -1.12
C SER A 3 -11.24 -13.75 -2.17
N GLU A 4 -11.17 -15.08 -2.24
CA GLU A 4 -10.36 -15.78 -3.23
C GLU A 4 -10.70 -15.34 -4.65
N SER A 5 -11.98 -15.24 -5.00
CA SER A 5 -12.42 -14.78 -6.32
C SER A 5 -11.92 -13.36 -6.65
N GLN A 6 -12.02 -12.44 -5.69
CA GLN A 6 -11.50 -11.07 -5.85
C GLN A 6 -9.98 -11.06 -6.02
N TYR A 7 -9.27 -11.87 -5.23
CA TYR A 7 -7.82 -12.00 -5.31
C TYR A 7 -7.39 -12.52 -6.68
N LYS A 8 -7.99 -13.61 -7.17
CA LYS A 8 -7.67 -14.18 -8.48
C LYS A 8 -7.89 -13.18 -9.61
N ARG A 9 -8.97 -12.41 -9.54
CA ARG A 9 -9.24 -11.35 -10.53
C ARG A 9 -8.14 -10.30 -10.56
N LEU A 10 -7.80 -9.73 -9.39
CA LEU A 10 -6.75 -8.71 -9.27
C LEU A 10 -5.37 -9.27 -9.65
N PHE A 11 -5.07 -10.51 -9.24
CA PHE A 11 -3.83 -11.19 -9.56
C PHE A 11 -3.66 -11.37 -11.06
N HIS A 12 -4.71 -11.81 -11.76
CA HIS A 12 -4.64 -12.01 -13.21
C HIS A 12 -4.54 -10.68 -13.98
N GLU A 13 -5.17 -9.61 -13.49
CA GLU A 13 -5.06 -8.28 -14.10
C GLU A 13 -3.62 -7.74 -14.04
N LEU A 14 -2.91 -7.99 -12.94
CA LEU A 14 -1.52 -7.51 -12.75
C LEU A 14 -0.47 -8.49 -13.29
N TYR A 15 -0.75 -9.80 -13.25
CA TYR A 15 0.16 -10.88 -13.64
C TYR A 15 -0.53 -11.84 -14.61
N PRO A 16 -0.87 -11.39 -15.84
CA PRO A 16 -1.73 -12.15 -16.77
C PRO A 16 -1.14 -13.48 -17.24
N LYS A 17 0.18 -13.65 -17.13
CA LYS A 17 0.90 -14.87 -17.52
C LYS A 17 1.08 -15.86 -16.36
N GLU A 18 0.70 -15.49 -15.15
CA GLU A 18 0.88 -16.32 -13.96
C GLU A 18 -0.44 -16.96 -13.51
N MET A 19 -0.34 -18.17 -12.94
CA MET A 19 -1.47 -18.80 -12.28
C MET A 19 -1.53 -18.39 -10.81
N SER A 20 -2.70 -17.86 -10.40
CA SER A 20 -3.01 -17.62 -9.00
C SER A 20 -3.13 -18.94 -8.22
N THR A 21 -2.77 -18.92 -6.94
CA THR A 21 -2.96 -20.06 -6.03
C THR A 21 -4.46 -20.35 -5.80
N ASN A 22 -4.84 -21.64 -5.83
CA ASN A 22 -6.18 -22.09 -5.45
C ASN A 22 -6.22 -22.37 -3.94
N LEU A 23 -7.11 -21.69 -3.21
CA LEU A 23 -7.26 -21.82 -1.77
C LEU A 23 -8.20 -22.99 -1.46
N GLY A 24 -7.66 -24.05 -0.84
CA GLY A 24 -8.50 -25.11 -0.28
C GLY A 24 -9.46 -24.57 0.79
N LYS A 25 -10.57 -25.26 1.06
CA LYS A 25 -11.67 -24.80 1.96
C LYS A 25 -11.23 -24.38 3.38
N LYS A 26 -10.08 -24.84 3.88
CA LYS A 26 -9.50 -24.51 5.20
C LYS A 26 -8.12 -23.85 5.12
N LYS A 27 -7.77 -23.30 3.95
CA LYS A 27 -6.52 -22.56 3.75
C LYS A 27 -6.84 -21.08 3.56
N ALA A 28 -5.94 -20.24 4.06
CA ALA A 28 -5.95 -18.80 3.86
C ALA A 28 -4.60 -18.38 3.29
N LEU A 29 -4.58 -17.30 2.52
CA LEU A 29 -3.34 -16.69 2.03
C LEU A 29 -3.15 -15.35 2.72
N PHE A 30 -2.02 -15.11 3.35
CA PHE A 30 -1.65 -13.82 3.87
C PHE A 30 -0.62 -13.16 2.96
N ILE A 31 -1.03 -12.06 2.34
CA ILE A 31 -0.18 -11.26 1.47
C ILE A 31 0.52 -10.24 2.35
N LEU A 32 1.83 -10.31 2.42
CA LEU A 32 2.61 -9.39 3.24
C LEU A 32 2.59 -7.98 2.63
N PRO A 33 2.56 -6.93 3.47
CA PRO A 33 2.73 -5.57 2.97
C PRO A 33 4.16 -5.42 2.41
N THR A 34 4.31 -4.61 1.37
CA THR A 34 5.59 -4.41 0.66
C THR A 34 6.71 -3.91 1.57
N SER A 35 6.39 -3.18 2.64
CA SER A 35 7.36 -2.73 3.65
C SER A 35 7.94 -3.85 4.52
N VAL A 36 7.29 -5.01 4.59
CA VAL A 36 7.68 -6.15 5.46
C VAL A 36 8.11 -7.37 4.64
N ALA A 37 7.69 -7.45 3.37
CA ALA A 37 7.98 -8.58 2.48
C ALA A 37 9.48 -8.82 2.24
N GLU A 38 10.33 -7.78 2.35
CA GLU A 38 11.79 -7.92 2.23
C GLU A 38 12.48 -8.31 3.54
N LEU A 39 11.89 -7.97 4.71
CA LEU A 39 12.48 -8.22 6.03
C LEU A 39 12.22 -9.65 6.54
N ASP A 40 11.14 -10.30 6.07
CA ASP A 40 10.58 -11.49 6.74
C ASP A 40 10.70 -12.81 5.95
N LYS A 41 11.59 -12.90 4.96
CA LYS A 41 11.91 -14.20 4.31
C LYS A 41 12.43 -15.25 5.31
N ILE A 42 12.76 -14.87 6.54
CA ILE A 42 13.57 -15.65 7.47
C ILE A 42 12.75 -16.58 8.39
N ASN A 43 11.43 -16.42 8.61
CA ASN A 43 10.72 -17.26 9.60
C ASN A 43 9.21 -17.51 9.39
N GLN A 44 8.72 -17.55 8.14
CA GLN A 44 7.29 -17.76 7.87
C GLN A 44 6.86 -19.23 8.04
N LYS A 45 6.65 -19.65 9.29
CA LYS A 45 6.02 -20.94 9.59
C LYS A 45 4.51 -20.86 9.35
N PRO A 46 3.87 -21.91 8.78
CA PRO A 46 2.42 -21.96 8.64
C PRO A 46 1.75 -21.70 9.98
N ALA A 47 0.92 -20.65 10.04
CA ALA A 47 0.19 -20.28 11.24
C ALA A 47 -1.26 -20.75 11.12
N THR A 48 -1.87 -21.10 12.25
CA THR A 48 -3.32 -21.35 12.30
C THR A 48 -4.00 -20.11 12.84
N ILE A 49 -4.97 -19.58 12.09
CA ILE A 49 -5.78 -18.44 12.54
C ILE A 49 -7.20 -18.88 12.84
N HIS A 50 -7.76 -18.30 13.90
CA HIS A 50 -9.15 -18.47 14.30
C HIS A 50 -9.92 -17.19 14.01
N LEU A 51 -10.92 -17.29 13.14
CA LEU A 51 -11.77 -16.20 12.71
C LEU A 51 -13.19 -16.43 13.23
N GLY A 52 -13.56 -15.67 14.26
CA GLY A 52 -14.84 -15.84 14.96
C GLY A 52 -14.89 -17.13 15.79
N LYS A 53 -16.11 -17.60 16.11
CA LYS A 53 -16.33 -18.72 17.05
C LYS A 53 -16.04 -20.12 16.48
N SER A 54 -15.87 -20.31 15.16
CA SER A 54 -15.70 -21.66 14.61
C SER A 54 -14.90 -21.79 13.30
N ASN A 55 -14.38 -20.70 12.71
CA ASN A 55 -13.61 -20.84 11.47
C ASN A 55 -12.11 -20.88 11.75
N THR A 56 -11.48 -22.00 11.44
CA THR A 56 -10.04 -22.21 11.60
C THR A 56 -9.39 -22.38 10.22
N PHE A 57 -8.35 -21.60 9.93
CA PHE A 57 -7.62 -21.64 8.66
C PHE A 57 -6.13 -21.84 8.87
N GLN A 58 -5.51 -22.68 8.04
CA GLN A 58 -4.06 -22.71 7.89
C GLN A 58 -3.62 -21.61 6.94
N VAL A 59 -2.73 -20.75 7.41
CA VAL A 59 -2.23 -19.59 6.67
C VAL A 59 -0.96 -19.97 5.91
N SER A 60 -1.00 -19.77 4.60
CA SER A 60 0.17 -19.69 3.74
C SER A 60 0.49 -18.23 3.46
N TYR A 61 1.77 -17.92 3.22
CA TYR A 61 2.22 -16.55 2.99
C TYR A 61 2.59 -16.37 1.52
N ASP A 62 2.29 -15.20 0.96
CA ASP A 62 2.71 -14.79 -0.37
C ASP A 62 3.26 -13.37 -0.29
N SER A 63 4.37 -13.12 -0.99
CA SER A 63 4.98 -11.79 -1.09
C SER A 63 4.53 -11.03 -2.33
N ARG A 64 3.77 -11.68 -3.24
CA ARG A 64 3.23 -11.04 -4.44
C ARG A 64 2.07 -10.12 -4.08
N ALA A 65 2.38 -8.85 -3.90
CA ALA A 65 1.41 -7.82 -3.59
C ALA A 65 0.56 -7.48 -4.83
N VAL A 66 -0.69 -7.94 -4.84
CA VAL A 66 -1.71 -7.49 -5.82
C VAL A 66 -2.33 -6.13 -5.45
N LEU A 67 -2.11 -5.70 -4.22
CA LEU A 67 -2.49 -4.41 -3.70
C LEU A 67 -1.34 -3.91 -2.83
N GLN A 68 -0.89 -2.70 -3.08
CA GLN A 68 0.02 -2.02 -2.17
C GLN A 68 -0.80 -1.50 -1.00
N SER A 69 -0.60 -2.07 0.19
CA SER A 69 -1.22 -1.62 1.43
C SER A 69 -0.12 -1.15 2.37
N LEU A 70 -0.19 0.12 2.79
CA LEU A 70 0.68 0.67 3.83
C LEU A 70 0.21 0.30 5.25
N TYR A 71 -1.06 -0.06 5.40
CA TYR A 71 -1.71 -0.21 6.71
C TYR A 71 -1.68 -1.64 7.28
N GLY A 72 -1.24 -2.62 6.48
CA GLY A 72 -1.12 -4.01 6.92
C GLY A 72 -1.23 -5.01 5.77
N GLY A 73 -0.84 -6.26 6.04
CA GLY A 73 -0.97 -7.36 5.09
C GLY A 73 -2.43 -7.73 4.80
N ILE A 74 -2.66 -8.36 3.65
CA ILE A 74 -3.98 -8.70 3.17
C ILE A 74 -4.22 -10.19 3.39
N LEU A 75 -5.18 -10.51 4.25
CA LEU A 75 -5.66 -11.88 4.40
C LEU A 75 -6.72 -12.20 3.33
N VAL A 76 -6.43 -13.20 2.50
CA VAL A 76 -7.32 -13.78 1.50
C VAL A 76 -7.94 -15.06 2.06
N LEU A 77 -9.26 -15.17 1.95
CA LEU A 77 -10.05 -16.29 2.46
C LEU A 77 -10.90 -16.91 1.35
N PRO A 78 -11.27 -18.21 1.45
CA PRO A 78 -12.23 -18.82 0.55
C PRO A 78 -13.56 -18.05 0.53
N ASP A 79 -14.20 -17.93 -0.63
CA ASP A 79 -15.39 -17.07 -0.80
C ASP A 79 -16.51 -17.37 0.22
N GLY A 80 -16.71 -18.65 0.57
CA GLY A 80 -17.70 -19.08 1.55
C GLY A 80 -17.38 -18.65 2.99
N ALA A 81 -16.10 -18.51 3.35
CA ALA A 81 -15.68 -18.08 4.67
C ALA A 81 -15.99 -16.60 4.91
N ILE A 82 -15.80 -15.75 3.91
CA ILE A 82 -16.06 -14.31 4.04
C ILE A 82 -17.53 -13.99 4.27
N LYS A 83 -18.45 -14.75 3.66
CA LYS A 83 -19.89 -14.56 3.88
C LYS A 83 -20.32 -14.79 5.33
N SER A 84 -19.54 -15.57 6.09
CA SER A 84 -19.81 -15.85 7.51
C SER A 84 -19.21 -14.82 8.47
N LEU A 85 -18.42 -13.87 7.95
CA LEU A 85 -17.73 -12.84 8.73
C LEU A 85 -18.58 -11.55 8.73
N HIS A 86 -18.81 -10.98 9.91
CA HIS A 86 -19.74 -9.85 10.07
C HIS A 86 -19.16 -8.54 9.48
N PRO A 87 -19.81 -7.93 8.48
CA PRO A 87 -19.27 -6.78 7.74
C PRO A 87 -19.08 -5.49 8.55
N GLU A 88 -19.74 -5.36 9.70
CA GLU A 88 -19.91 -4.10 10.43
C GLU A 88 -18.63 -3.54 11.10
N LYS A 89 -17.49 -4.25 11.04
CA LYS A 89 -16.21 -3.79 11.60
C LYS A 89 -15.07 -3.67 10.57
N TYR A 90 -15.38 -3.65 9.28
CA TYR A 90 -14.34 -3.63 8.24
C TYR A 90 -14.09 -2.22 7.70
N LEU A 91 -12.81 -1.84 7.67
CA LEU A 91 -12.32 -0.78 6.80
C LEU A 91 -12.57 -1.18 5.35
N HIS A 92 -13.37 -0.38 4.65
CA HIS A 92 -13.62 -0.55 3.23
C HIS A 92 -12.47 0.10 2.45
N ILE A 93 -11.71 -0.73 1.72
CA ILE A 93 -10.59 -0.27 0.90
C ILE A 93 -11.01 -0.41 -0.56
N GLN A 94 -11.01 0.69 -1.29
CA GLN A 94 -11.17 0.71 -2.74
C GLN A 94 -9.83 1.07 -3.38
N SER A 95 -9.46 0.31 -4.41
CA SER A 95 -8.28 0.57 -5.22
C SER A 95 -8.73 0.93 -6.62
N ILE A 96 -8.18 2.03 -7.15
CA ILE A 96 -8.48 2.54 -8.49
C ILE A 96 -7.16 2.58 -9.25
N ASN A 97 -7.07 1.75 -10.29
CA ASN A 97 -5.93 1.77 -11.19
C ASN A 97 -6.18 2.78 -12.32
N ILE A 98 -5.19 3.62 -12.62
CA ILE A 98 -5.28 4.66 -13.63
C ILE A 98 -4.03 4.58 -14.50
N SER A 99 -4.21 4.32 -15.79
CA SER A 99 -3.09 4.18 -16.73
C SER A 99 -2.48 5.51 -17.17
N ASN A 100 -3.23 6.61 -17.04
CA ASN A 100 -2.79 7.95 -17.43
C ASN A 100 -2.48 8.80 -16.19
N GLU A 101 -1.21 9.19 -16.04
CA GLU A 101 -0.73 9.97 -14.89
C GLU A 101 -1.48 11.30 -14.72
N LYS A 102 -1.75 12.05 -15.80
CA LYS A 102 -2.46 13.33 -15.71
C LYS A 102 -3.87 13.17 -15.15
N GLN A 103 -4.57 12.12 -15.57
CA GLN A 103 -5.89 11.80 -15.05
C GLN A 103 -5.85 11.41 -13.57
N ALA A 104 -4.74 10.82 -13.10
CA ALA A 104 -4.57 10.47 -11.70
C ALA A 104 -4.53 11.71 -10.80
N PHE A 105 -3.87 12.80 -11.21
CA PHE A 105 -3.86 14.07 -10.48
C PHE A 105 -5.27 14.67 -10.35
N ASP A 106 -5.99 14.75 -11.47
CA ASP A 106 -7.35 15.31 -11.48
C ASP A 106 -8.33 14.47 -10.65
N LEU A 107 -8.23 13.14 -10.74
CA LEU A 107 -9.08 12.24 -9.97
C LEU A 107 -8.76 12.30 -8.48
N SER A 108 -7.47 12.28 -8.11
CA SER A 108 -7.03 12.39 -6.72
C SER A 108 -7.60 13.64 -6.05
N LYS A 109 -7.52 14.79 -6.72
CA LYS A 109 -8.07 16.06 -6.23
C LYS A 109 -9.60 16.02 -6.06
N LYS A 110 -10.32 15.38 -7.00
CA LYS A 110 -11.77 15.23 -6.90
C LYS A 110 -12.18 14.33 -5.74
N LEU A 111 -11.46 13.23 -5.54
CA LEU A 111 -11.70 12.30 -4.43
C LEU A 111 -11.41 12.98 -3.10
N GLU A 112 -10.27 13.66 -2.96
CA GLU A 112 -9.91 14.40 -1.75
C GLU A 112 -10.99 15.42 -1.34
N ALA A 113 -11.62 16.09 -2.32
CA ALA A 113 -12.69 17.05 -2.07
C ALA A 113 -14.05 16.43 -1.69
N GLN A 114 -14.26 15.15 -1.99
CA GLN A 114 -15.55 14.45 -1.78
C GLN A 114 -15.49 13.44 -0.63
N LEU A 115 -14.30 13.09 -0.15
CA LEU A 115 -14.11 12.15 0.93
C LEU A 115 -14.46 12.79 2.28
N SER A 116 -15.19 12.03 3.09
CA SER A 116 -15.48 12.36 4.49
C SER A 116 -14.18 12.41 5.32
N SER A 117 -14.19 13.15 6.43
CA SER A 117 -13.00 13.30 7.30
C SER A 117 -12.51 12.00 7.95
N ASP A 118 -13.36 10.98 8.00
CA ASP A 118 -13.04 9.63 8.48
C ASP A 118 -12.50 8.70 7.39
N ALA A 119 -12.45 9.14 6.13
CA ALA A 119 -11.93 8.39 5.02
C ALA A 119 -10.50 8.84 4.66
N GLY A 120 -9.58 7.88 4.61
CA GLY A 120 -8.21 8.12 4.15
C GLY A 120 -8.09 7.94 2.64
N LEU A 121 -7.49 8.92 1.95
CA LEU A 121 -7.02 8.76 0.58
C LEU A 121 -5.53 8.44 0.61
N LEU A 122 -5.11 7.48 -0.22
CA LEU A 122 -3.70 7.25 -0.52
C LEU A 122 -3.56 7.23 -2.04
N SER A 123 -2.85 8.20 -2.60
CA SER A 123 -2.71 8.33 -4.05
C SER A 123 -1.28 8.64 -4.47
N TYR A 124 -0.87 8.12 -5.63
CA TYR A 124 0.45 8.43 -6.21
C TYR A 124 0.70 9.94 -6.35
N PRO A 125 -0.23 10.75 -6.88
CA PRO A 125 -0.08 12.21 -6.97
C PRO A 125 0.25 12.90 -5.65
N GLU A 126 -0.42 12.48 -4.57
CA GLU A 126 -0.24 13.06 -3.25
C GLU A 126 1.15 12.75 -2.69
N THR A 127 1.55 11.48 -2.75
CA THR A 127 2.89 11.04 -2.34
C THR A 127 3.97 11.74 -3.15
N TYR A 128 3.78 11.86 -4.47
CA TYR A 128 4.72 12.55 -5.36
C TYR A 128 4.88 14.03 -4.99
N ARG A 129 3.75 14.73 -4.76
CA ARG A 129 3.74 16.13 -4.32
C ARG A 129 4.47 16.31 -2.99
N TYR A 130 4.24 15.41 -2.03
CA TYR A 130 4.91 15.44 -0.73
C TYR A 130 6.44 15.29 -0.86
N VAL A 131 6.89 14.29 -1.64
CA VAL A 131 8.33 14.05 -1.87
C VAL A 131 8.97 15.22 -2.59
N MET A 132 8.35 15.73 -3.66
CA MET A 132 8.89 16.86 -4.43
C MET A 132 8.98 18.14 -3.61
N ASN A 133 7.97 18.43 -2.78
CA ASN A 133 8.02 19.58 -1.88
C ASN A 133 9.15 19.44 -0.86
N THR A 134 9.30 18.26 -0.25
CA THR A 134 10.34 18.02 0.76
C THR A 134 11.73 18.14 0.15
N MET A 135 11.96 17.52 -1.01
CA MET A 135 13.24 17.60 -1.72
C MET A 135 13.53 19.02 -2.20
N GLY A 136 12.52 19.75 -2.69
CA GLY A 136 12.65 21.15 -3.11
C GLY A 136 13.05 22.07 -1.97
N VAL A 137 12.43 21.91 -0.79
CA VAL A 137 12.81 22.64 0.43
C VAL A 137 14.23 22.31 0.85
N LEU A 138 14.62 21.04 0.80
CA LEU A 138 15.99 20.62 1.14
C LEU A 138 17.03 21.24 0.20
N LEU A 139 16.76 21.21 -1.11
CA LEU A 139 17.61 21.83 -2.12
C LEU A 139 17.72 23.35 -1.92
N PHE A 140 16.60 24.01 -1.61
CA PHE A 140 16.59 25.44 -1.33
C PHE A 140 17.45 25.79 -0.10
N ILE A 141 17.31 25.04 1.00
CA ILE A 141 18.14 25.21 2.19
C ILE A 141 19.62 24.99 1.86
N GLY A 142 19.95 23.93 1.12
CA GLY A 142 21.33 23.64 0.72
C GLY A 142 21.94 24.75 -0.13
N LEU A 143 21.18 25.28 -1.08
CA LEU A 143 21.60 26.38 -1.95
C LEU A 143 21.75 27.71 -1.17
N PHE A 144 20.85 27.98 -0.23
CA PHE A 144 20.93 29.15 0.65
C PHE A 144 22.15 29.09 1.57
N ILE A 145 22.41 27.95 2.21
CA ILE A 145 23.61 27.72 3.01
C ILE A 145 24.86 27.90 2.14
N GLY A 146 24.90 27.28 0.96
CA GLY A 146 26.00 27.42 0.01
C GLY A 146 26.28 28.87 -0.38
N LEU A 147 25.23 29.66 -0.65
CA LEU A 147 25.34 31.09 -0.94
C LEU A 147 25.86 31.92 0.24
N VAL A 148 25.39 31.65 1.46
CA VAL A 148 25.85 32.34 2.68
C VAL A 148 27.35 32.10 2.90
N PHE A 149 27.83 30.87 2.76
CA PHE A 149 29.26 30.56 2.89
C PHE A 149 30.10 31.12 1.74
N PHE A 150 29.57 31.12 0.51
CA PHE A 150 30.25 31.72 -0.64
C PHE A 150 30.37 33.25 -0.54
N SER A 151 29.35 33.92 0.02
CA SER A 151 29.35 35.37 0.22
C SER A 151 30.16 35.81 1.45
N GLY A 152 30.18 35.00 2.52
CA GLY A 152 30.91 35.33 3.75
C GLY A 152 32.43 35.32 3.58
N ASN A 153 32.97 34.39 2.78
CA ASN A 153 34.40 34.32 2.49
C ASN A 153 34.93 35.49 1.65
N ARG A 154 34.07 36.25 0.96
CA ARG A 154 34.46 37.48 0.25
C ARG A 154 34.52 38.72 1.15
N LEU A 155 33.84 38.74 2.29
CA LEU A 155 33.83 39.89 3.19
C LEU A 155 35.07 39.97 4.10
N TYR A 156 35.73 38.83 4.35
CA TYR A 156 36.95 38.76 5.18
C TYR A 156 38.25 39.16 4.45
N TYR A 157 38.21 39.41 3.14
CA TYR A 157 39.38 39.81 2.34
C TYR A 157 39.41 41.30 1.98
N LEU A 158 38.54 42.12 2.58
CA LEU A 158 38.41 43.56 2.28
C LEU A 158 38.63 44.48 3.51
N PHE A 159 39.17 43.96 4.60
CA PHE A 159 39.65 44.73 5.76
C PHE A 159 41.04 44.29 6.17
#